data_AF-A0A7C6SPG5-F1
#
_entry.id   AF-A0A7C6SPG5-F1
#
_cell.length_a   1.000
_cell.length_b   1.000
_cell.length_c   1.000
_cell.angle_alpha   90.00
_cell.angle_beta   90.00
_cell.angle_gamma   90.00
#
_symmetry.space_group_name_H-M   'P 1'
#
loop_
_entity.id
_entity.type
_entity.pdbx_description
1 polymer ?
#
loop_
_entity_poly.entity_id
_entity_poly.type
_entity_poly.pdbx_seq_one_letter_code
_entity_poly.pdbx_strand_id
1 'polypeptide(L)'
;FPPGTQVLSVQPEGDLLFVTFNEALLGRYPDETLPNDLAQAQLRRRLAMAALVNTLTERGEYRRVQVLARAETNIRTSMRLAASYYLEDSDVLLDPLTRDEACILTPADAAKMTLDTWQKRDWRTLYDQMRDLRPSQDEVARAFESSLRLVAYAASTGTVAPDGISAVVSVTLDLQDEGGAVFSLPAFPLVLTRVGGVWRPQYESLLRMAAVRP
;
A
#
# COMPACT_ATOMS: atom_id res chain seq x y z
N PHE A 1 -11.26 -2.06 7.19
CA PHE A 1 -12.03 -1.68 8.40
C PHE A 1 -12.40 -2.91 9.22
N PRO A 2 -12.75 -2.76 10.51
CA PRO A 2 -13.27 -3.86 11.33
C PRO A 2 -14.52 -4.53 10.71
N PRO A 3 -14.78 -5.82 10.97
CA PRO A 3 -15.96 -6.51 10.46
C PRO A 3 -17.26 -5.82 10.87
N GLY A 4 -18.24 -5.83 9.97
CA GLY A 4 -19.54 -5.18 10.22
C GLY A 4 -19.53 -3.66 10.09
N THR A 5 -18.39 -3.03 9.77
CA THR A 5 -18.34 -1.59 9.44
C THR A 5 -19.20 -1.31 8.21
N GLN A 6 -20.13 -0.36 8.33
CA GLN A 6 -21.02 0.08 7.26
C GLN A 6 -21.06 1.60 7.18
N VAL A 7 -21.14 2.13 5.97
CA VAL A 7 -21.42 3.55 5.73
C VAL A 7 -22.93 3.76 5.85
N LEU A 8 -23.34 4.62 6.77
CA LEU A 8 -24.73 4.98 7.02
C LEU A 8 -25.18 6.17 6.15
N SER A 9 -24.31 7.16 5.97
CA SER A 9 -24.61 8.33 5.13
C SER A 9 -23.34 9.03 4.66
N VAL A 10 -23.45 9.67 3.50
CA VAL A 10 -22.43 10.55 2.91
C VAL A 10 -23.10 11.87 2.56
N GLN A 11 -22.59 12.99 3.08
CA GLN A 11 -23.18 14.31 2.89
C GLN A 11 -22.09 15.33 2.52
N PRO A 12 -22.19 16.00 1.36
CA PRO A 12 -21.26 17.05 0.98
C PRO A 12 -21.64 18.41 1.56
N GLU A 13 -20.63 19.21 1.95
CA GLU A 13 -20.77 20.61 2.34
C GLU A 13 -19.56 21.40 1.80
N GLY A 14 -19.71 22.07 0.66
CA GLY A 14 -18.61 22.79 0.02
C GLY A 14 -17.44 21.85 -0.34
N ASP A 15 -16.25 22.13 0.20
CA ASP A 15 -15.04 21.33 -0.01
C ASP A 15 -14.87 20.17 0.99
N LEU A 16 -15.86 19.97 1.87
CA LEU A 16 -15.87 18.98 2.94
C LEU A 16 -16.90 17.88 2.66
N LEU A 17 -16.50 16.63 2.88
CA LEU A 17 -17.41 15.48 2.83
C LEU A 17 -17.58 14.87 4.22
N PHE A 18 -18.81 14.78 4.70
CA PHE A 18 -19.15 14.07 5.92
C PHE A 18 -19.45 12.61 5.60
N VAL A 19 -18.74 11.68 6.24
CA VAL A 19 -18.96 10.24 6.09
C VAL A 19 -19.31 9.66 7.45
N THR A 20 -20.53 9.16 7.58
CA THR A 20 -21.02 8.56 8.83
C THR A 20 -20.98 7.05 8.73
N PHE A 21 -20.30 6.42 9.66
CA PHE A 21 -20.25 4.97 9.83
C PHE A 21 -21.09 4.53 11.04
N ASN A 22 -21.41 3.24 11.09
CA ASN A 22 -21.93 2.61 12.32
C ASN A 22 -20.81 2.40 13.37
N GLU A 23 -21.21 2.04 14.58
CA GLU A 23 -20.32 1.86 15.73
C GLU A 23 -19.22 0.80 15.49
N ALA A 24 -19.46 -0.18 14.61
CA ALA A 24 -18.50 -1.22 14.27
C ALA A 24 -17.14 -0.68 13.77
N LEU A 25 -17.11 0.54 13.22
CA LEU A 25 -15.86 1.22 12.85
C LEU A 25 -14.88 1.34 14.03
N LEU A 26 -15.40 1.52 15.25
CA LEU A 26 -14.62 1.69 16.49
C LEU A 26 -14.10 0.36 17.05
N GLY A 27 -14.49 -0.77 16.45
CA GLY A 27 -14.11 -2.10 16.88
C GLY A 27 -12.65 -2.47 16.62
N ARG A 28 -12.29 -3.67 17.04
CA ARG A 28 -10.99 -4.28 16.78
C ARG A 28 -10.99 -5.01 15.44
N TYR A 29 -9.83 -5.09 14.80
CA TYR A 29 -9.65 -6.00 13.68
C TYR A 29 -9.58 -7.46 14.17
N PRO A 30 -9.99 -8.46 13.36
CA PRO A 30 -10.08 -9.85 13.81
C PRO A 30 -8.75 -10.46 14.24
N ASP A 31 -7.68 -10.01 13.61
CA ASP A 31 -6.29 -10.43 13.77
C ASP A 31 -5.50 -9.55 14.75
N GLU A 32 -6.16 -8.62 15.44
CA GLU A 32 -5.52 -7.66 16.33
C GLU A 32 -5.28 -8.24 17.73
N THR A 33 -4.00 -8.41 18.13
CA THR A 33 -3.63 -8.89 19.47
C THR A 33 -3.06 -7.76 20.36
N LEU A 34 -3.95 -7.02 21.01
CA LEU A 34 -3.55 -5.97 21.96
C LEU A 34 -3.24 -6.55 23.36
N PRO A 35 -2.21 -6.01 24.06
CA PRO A 35 -1.41 -4.83 23.70
C PRO A 35 -0.18 -5.14 22.82
N ASN A 36 0.12 -6.41 22.56
CA ASN A 36 1.36 -6.86 21.91
C ASN A 36 1.61 -6.19 20.54
N ASP A 37 0.54 -5.94 19.78
CA ASP A 37 0.61 -5.35 18.44
C ASP A 37 0.18 -3.87 18.39
N LEU A 38 0.30 -3.11 19.49
CA LEU A 38 -0.21 -1.74 19.55
C LEU A 38 0.28 -0.86 18.38
N ALA A 39 1.57 -0.87 18.05
CA ALA A 39 2.12 -0.06 16.96
C ALA A 39 1.52 -0.44 15.59
N GLN A 40 1.34 -1.73 15.31
CA GLN A 40 0.71 -2.22 14.08
C GLN A 40 -0.77 -1.87 14.03
N ALA A 41 -1.47 -2.01 15.16
CA ALA A 41 -2.87 -1.66 15.31
C ALA A 41 -3.13 -0.16 15.10
N GLN A 42 -2.23 0.69 15.59
CA GLN A 42 -2.24 2.14 15.36
C GLN A 42 -1.98 2.47 13.88
N LEU A 43 -0.92 1.90 13.30
CA LEU A 43 -0.57 2.10 11.90
C LEU A 43 -1.72 1.70 10.97
N ARG A 44 -2.33 0.53 11.18
CA ARG A 44 -3.45 0.03 10.37
C ARG A 44 -4.64 0.97 10.36
N ARG A 45 -4.96 1.57 11.51
CA ARG A 45 -6.05 2.54 11.64
C ARG A 45 -5.73 3.86 10.93
N ARG A 46 -4.51 4.36 11.04
CA ARG A 46 -4.04 5.53 10.28
C ARG A 46 -4.10 5.28 8.78
N LEU A 47 -3.59 4.14 8.32
CA LEU A 47 -3.66 3.73 6.91
C LEU A 47 -5.10 3.55 6.43
N ALA A 48 -6.02 3.03 7.26
CA ALA A 48 -7.42 2.90 6.89
C ALA A 48 -8.09 4.26 6.66
N MET A 49 -7.81 5.24 7.53
CA MET A 49 -8.31 6.61 7.38
C MET A 49 -7.66 7.33 6.20
N ALA A 50 -6.34 7.22 6.03
CA ALA A 50 -5.64 7.77 4.88
C ALA A 50 -6.16 7.17 3.57
N ALA A 51 -6.36 5.85 3.49
CA ALA A 51 -6.92 5.20 2.31
C ALA A 51 -8.33 5.70 1.97
N LEU A 52 -9.19 5.88 2.98
CA LEU A 52 -10.53 6.46 2.81
C LEU A 52 -10.44 7.88 2.23
N VAL A 53 -9.65 8.75 2.88
CA VAL A 53 -9.55 10.16 2.53
C VAL A 53 -8.90 10.33 1.16
N ASN A 54 -7.81 9.62 0.89
CA ASN A 54 -7.13 9.66 -0.40
C ASN A 54 -8.06 9.21 -1.54
N THR A 55 -8.89 8.19 -1.30
CA THR A 55 -9.87 7.72 -2.29
C THR A 55 -10.95 8.76 -2.57
N LEU A 56 -11.52 9.36 -1.52
CA LEU A 56 -12.61 10.33 -1.66
C LEU A 56 -12.14 11.67 -2.25
N THR A 57 -10.88 12.02 -2.05
CA THR A 57 -10.27 13.26 -2.56
C THR A 57 -9.61 13.09 -3.93
N GLU A 58 -9.49 11.86 -4.44
CA GLU A 58 -8.77 11.54 -5.70
C GLU A 58 -9.29 12.33 -6.92
N ARG A 59 -10.59 12.61 -6.96
CA ARG A 59 -11.22 13.36 -8.06
C ARG A 59 -11.11 14.88 -7.94
N GLY A 60 -10.59 15.38 -6.82
CA GLY A 60 -10.50 16.81 -6.53
C GLY A 60 -11.83 17.50 -6.21
N GLU A 61 -12.94 16.75 -6.12
CA GLU A 61 -14.27 17.29 -5.76
C GLU A 61 -14.32 17.77 -4.30
N TYR A 62 -13.58 17.10 -3.42
CA TYR A 62 -13.49 17.40 -2.00
C TYR A 62 -12.02 17.48 -1.58
N ARG A 63 -11.73 18.38 -0.64
CA ARG A 63 -10.39 18.54 -0.05
C ARG A 63 -10.27 17.86 1.31
N ARG A 64 -11.38 17.77 2.03
CA ARG A 64 -11.43 17.33 3.43
C ARG A 64 -12.54 16.31 3.64
N VAL A 65 -12.34 15.40 4.59
CA VAL A 65 -13.35 14.41 4.98
C VAL A 65 -13.52 14.42 6.50
N GLN A 66 -14.71 14.76 6.97
CA GLN A 66 -15.06 14.59 8.38
C GLN A 66 -15.66 13.21 8.56
N VAL A 67 -14.94 12.34 9.27
CA VAL A 67 -15.42 10.99 9.57
C VAL A 67 -16.20 11.01 10.89
N LEU A 68 -17.39 10.41 10.86
CA LEU A 68 -18.33 10.32 11.96
C LEU A 68 -18.61 8.84 12.26
N ALA A 69 -18.77 8.49 13.53
CA ALA A 69 -19.21 7.18 13.99
C ALA A 69 -20.47 7.34 14.85
N ARG A 70 -21.57 6.73 14.43
CA ARG A 70 -22.80 6.67 15.22
C ARG A 70 -22.64 5.57 16.27
N ALA A 71 -22.42 5.96 17.51
CA ALA A 71 -22.40 5.04 18.64
C ALA A 71 -23.83 4.64 19.04
N GLU A 72 -24.06 3.36 19.27
CA GLU A 72 -25.35 2.82 19.73
C GLU A 72 -25.25 2.33 21.18
N THR A 73 -24.08 1.81 21.60
CA THR A 73 -23.87 1.31 22.96
C THR A 73 -23.36 2.37 23.93
N ASN A 74 -22.52 3.30 23.48
CA ASN A 74 -21.97 4.37 24.31
C ASN A 74 -22.27 5.73 23.69
N ILE A 75 -23.49 6.22 23.90
CA ILE A 75 -24.00 7.45 23.27
C ILE A 75 -23.14 8.63 23.70
N ARG A 76 -22.37 9.17 22.75
CA ARG A 76 -21.55 10.37 22.93
C ARG A 76 -22.33 11.61 22.48
N THR A 77 -21.96 12.78 23.03
CA THR A 77 -22.51 14.08 22.61
C THR A 77 -22.14 14.47 21.17
N SER A 78 -21.09 13.87 20.62
CA SER A 78 -20.61 14.09 19.26
C SER A 78 -20.39 12.76 18.53
N MET A 79 -20.77 12.72 17.25
CA MET A 79 -20.45 11.60 16.36
C MET A 79 -19.05 11.72 15.74
N ARG A 80 -18.35 12.84 15.92
CA ARG A 80 -16.98 12.98 15.37
C ARG A 80 -16.07 11.91 15.98
N LEU A 81 -15.25 11.29 15.14
CA LEU A 81 -14.19 10.42 15.63
C LEU A 81 -13.29 11.18 16.60
N ALA A 82 -12.84 10.50 17.65
CA ALA A 82 -11.86 11.00 18.59
C ALA A 82 -10.50 10.32 18.37
N ALA A 83 -9.44 10.91 18.93
CA ALA A 83 -8.09 10.35 18.89
C ALA A 83 -8.01 8.92 19.46
N SER A 84 -8.90 8.57 20.38
CA SER A 84 -9.06 7.20 20.92
C SER A 84 -9.37 6.14 19.86
N TYR A 85 -9.88 6.53 18.68
CA TYR A 85 -9.93 5.63 17.53
C TYR A 85 -8.54 5.07 17.19
N TYR A 86 -7.52 5.93 17.15
CA TYR A 86 -6.13 5.54 16.90
C TYR A 86 -5.45 4.89 18.12
N LEU A 87 -6.20 4.42 19.11
CA LEU A 87 -5.68 3.83 20.34
C LEU A 87 -4.76 4.79 21.11
N GLU A 88 -5.04 6.08 21.01
CA GLU A 88 -4.37 7.12 21.80
C GLU A 88 -5.18 7.36 23.09
N ASP A 89 -4.49 7.69 24.18
CA ASP A 89 -5.14 8.03 25.46
C ASP A 89 -5.67 9.48 25.42
N SER A 90 -6.65 9.72 24.55
CA SER A 90 -7.20 11.04 24.26
C SER A 90 -8.59 10.94 23.64
N ASP A 91 -9.54 11.70 24.17
CA ASP A 91 -10.89 11.86 23.59
C ASP A 91 -11.04 13.16 22.78
N VAL A 92 -9.92 13.79 22.40
CA VAL A 92 -9.93 14.96 21.50
C VAL A 92 -10.58 14.57 20.18
N LEU A 93 -11.60 15.33 19.78
CA LEU A 93 -12.30 15.14 18.51
C LEU A 93 -11.38 15.49 17.35
N LEU A 94 -11.32 14.61 16.36
CA LEU A 94 -10.50 14.79 15.17
C LEU A 94 -11.13 15.83 14.25
N ASP A 95 -10.30 16.74 13.77
CA ASP A 95 -10.62 17.65 12.68
C ASP A 95 -10.84 16.89 11.36
N PRO A 96 -11.48 17.52 10.36
CA PRO A 96 -11.61 16.94 9.04
C PRO A 96 -10.23 16.52 8.49
N LEU A 97 -10.15 15.25 8.10
CA LEU A 97 -8.93 14.67 7.57
C LEU A 97 -8.67 15.17 6.16
N THR A 98 -7.39 15.29 5.79
CA THR A 98 -6.94 15.74 4.47
C THR A 98 -6.18 14.62 3.76
N ARG A 99 -6.04 14.74 2.44
CA ARG A 99 -5.25 13.82 1.63
C ARG A 99 -3.82 13.72 2.18
N ASP A 100 -3.37 12.49 2.38
CA ASP A 100 -2.01 12.17 2.80
C ASP A 100 -1.31 11.37 1.70
N GLU A 101 -0.51 12.06 0.89
CA GLU A 101 0.17 11.46 -0.26
C GLU A 101 1.25 10.44 0.16
N ALA A 102 1.79 10.54 1.37
CA ALA A 102 2.78 9.57 1.87
C ALA A 102 2.15 8.20 2.14
N CYS A 103 0.83 8.13 2.30
CA CYS A 103 0.07 6.90 2.45
C CYS A 103 -0.46 6.32 1.13
N ILE A 104 -0.10 6.88 -0.02
CA ILE A 104 -0.49 6.37 -1.33
C ILE A 104 0.60 5.43 -1.83
N LEU A 105 0.25 4.17 -2.10
CA LEU A 105 1.16 3.23 -2.73
C LEU A 105 1.39 3.65 -4.19
N THR A 106 2.53 4.29 -4.46
CA THR A 106 2.91 4.70 -5.81
C THR A 106 3.52 3.52 -6.59
N PRO A 107 3.63 3.60 -7.94
CA PRO A 107 4.37 2.61 -8.72
C PRO A 107 5.83 2.46 -8.25
N ALA A 108 6.47 3.56 -7.87
CA ALA A 108 7.83 3.56 -7.35
C ALA A 108 7.94 2.79 -6.03
N ASP A 109 6.99 2.99 -5.11
CA ASP A 109 7.00 2.28 -3.83
C ASP A 109 6.78 0.78 -4.03
N ALA A 110 5.84 0.40 -4.91
CA ALA A 110 5.64 -1.01 -5.26
C ALA A 110 6.88 -1.64 -5.91
N ALA A 111 7.56 -0.91 -6.80
CA ALA A 111 8.83 -1.36 -7.38
C ALA A 111 9.91 -1.59 -6.31
N LYS A 112 10.06 -0.64 -5.36
CA LYS A 112 11.02 -0.78 -4.25
C LYS A 112 10.67 -1.98 -3.36
N MET A 113 9.40 -2.16 -3.00
CA MET A 113 8.94 -3.31 -2.22
C MET A 113 9.29 -4.64 -2.91
N THR A 114 9.15 -4.71 -4.24
CA THR A 114 9.52 -5.88 -5.04
C THR A 114 11.03 -6.13 -5.07
N LEU A 115 11.83 -5.07 -5.24
CA LEU A 115 13.28 -5.17 -5.24
C LEU A 115 13.84 -5.52 -3.85
N ASP A 116 13.23 -5.02 -2.77
CA ASP A 116 13.54 -5.44 -1.40
C ASP A 116 13.32 -6.94 -1.21
N THR A 117 12.21 -7.45 -1.73
CA THR A 117 11.89 -8.88 -1.66
C THR A 117 12.90 -9.71 -2.45
N TRP A 118 13.33 -9.24 -3.64
CA TRP A 118 14.41 -9.89 -4.39
C TRP A 118 15.73 -9.84 -3.61
N GLN A 119 16.14 -8.67 -3.11
CA GLN A 119 17.37 -8.52 -2.32
C GLN A 119 17.43 -9.49 -1.13
N LYS A 120 16.28 -9.74 -0.48
CA LYS A 120 16.13 -10.70 0.64
C LYS A 120 16.02 -12.16 0.22
N ARG A 121 15.92 -12.44 -1.09
CA ARG A 121 15.64 -13.77 -1.68
C ARG A 121 14.36 -14.42 -1.15
N ASP A 122 13.33 -13.62 -0.84
CA ASP A 122 12.03 -14.13 -0.42
C ASP A 122 11.12 -14.36 -1.64
N TRP A 123 11.35 -15.48 -2.33
CA TRP A 123 10.65 -15.80 -3.57
C TRP A 123 9.16 -16.06 -3.40
N ARG A 124 8.74 -16.47 -2.20
CA ARG A 124 7.31 -16.64 -1.88
C ARG A 124 6.61 -15.29 -1.87
N THR A 125 7.16 -14.32 -1.13
CA THR A 125 6.59 -12.97 -1.13
C THR A 125 6.72 -12.31 -2.51
N LEU A 126 7.78 -12.60 -3.26
CA LEU A 126 7.98 -12.05 -4.61
C LEU A 126 6.86 -12.55 -5.56
N TYR A 127 6.53 -13.84 -5.46
CA TYR A 127 5.42 -14.44 -6.19
C TYR A 127 4.07 -13.79 -5.81
N ASP A 128 3.78 -13.60 -4.52
CA ASP A 128 2.52 -13.01 -4.04
C ASP A 128 2.29 -11.57 -4.53
N GLN A 129 3.38 -10.83 -4.78
CA GLN A 129 3.35 -9.46 -5.30
C GLN A 129 3.05 -9.40 -6.80
N MET A 130 3.37 -10.42 -7.57
CA MET A 130 3.14 -10.44 -9.01
C MET A 130 1.64 -10.56 -9.33
N ARG A 131 1.29 -10.17 -10.56
CA ARG A 131 0.01 -10.54 -11.17
C ARG A 131 0.21 -11.86 -11.93
N ASP A 132 -0.89 -12.61 -12.03
CA ASP A 132 -1.12 -13.75 -12.91
C ASP A 132 -0.94 -15.13 -12.27
N LEU A 133 -1.87 -16.04 -12.57
CA LEU A 133 -1.86 -17.45 -12.12
C LEU A 133 -0.79 -18.29 -12.86
N ARG A 134 0.11 -17.64 -13.61
CA ARG A 134 1.22 -18.22 -14.35
C ARG A 134 2.39 -17.23 -14.36
N PRO A 135 3.63 -17.68 -14.13
CA PRO A 135 4.03 -19.06 -13.80
C PRO A 135 3.55 -19.49 -12.42
N SER A 136 3.71 -20.77 -12.08
CA SER A 136 3.54 -21.28 -10.72
C SER A 136 4.62 -20.73 -9.79
N GLN A 137 4.37 -20.79 -8.48
CA GLN A 137 5.34 -20.36 -7.46
C GLN A 137 6.70 -21.07 -7.61
N ASP A 138 6.70 -22.37 -7.90
CA ASP A 138 7.94 -23.14 -8.08
C ASP A 138 8.73 -22.72 -9.32
N GLU A 139 8.04 -22.34 -10.39
CA GLU A 139 8.68 -21.84 -11.61
C GLU A 139 9.30 -20.46 -11.37
N VAL A 140 8.61 -19.58 -10.64
CA VAL A 140 9.16 -18.29 -10.21
C VAL A 140 10.37 -18.52 -9.31
N ALA A 141 10.25 -19.34 -8.26
CA ALA A 141 11.38 -19.61 -7.37
C ALA A 141 12.60 -20.13 -8.14
N ARG A 142 12.43 -21.09 -9.05
CA ARG A 142 13.53 -21.61 -9.88
C ARG A 142 14.15 -20.55 -10.78
N ALA A 143 13.33 -19.71 -11.42
CA ALA A 143 13.83 -18.67 -12.30
C ALA A 143 14.69 -17.65 -11.53
N PHE A 144 14.23 -17.22 -10.35
CA PHE A 144 14.92 -16.20 -9.55
C PHE A 144 16.05 -16.76 -8.68
N GLU A 145 16.06 -18.05 -8.33
CA GLU A 145 17.20 -18.66 -7.63
C GLU A 145 18.49 -18.60 -8.47
N SER A 146 18.34 -18.72 -9.79
CA SER A 146 19.45 -18.57 -10.75
C SER A 146 19.84 -17.12 -11.04
N SER A 147 19.16 -16.15 -10.43
CA SER A 147 19.46 -14.73 -10.63
C SER A 147 20.69 -14.30 -9.82
N LEU A 148 21.37 -13.29 -10.35
CA LEU A 148 22.45 -12.63 -9.63
C LEU A 148 21.95 -12.01 -8.34
N ARG A 149 22.83 -11.90 -7.35
CA ARG A 149 22.48 -11.29 -6.07
C ARG A 149 22.32 -9.78 -6.27
N LEU A 150 21.12 -9.27 -6.02
CA LEU A 150 20.87 -7.84 -5.92
C LEU A 150 21.51 -7.30 -4.65
N VAL A 151 22.46 -6.38 -4.78
CA VAL A 151 23.21 -5.78 -3.66
C VAL A 151 22.60 -4.44 -3.28
N ALA A 152 22.28 -3.61 -4.27
CA ALA A 152 21.64 -2.33 -4.08
C ALA A 152 20.74 -2.02 -5.27
N TYR A 153 19.82 -1.09 -5.08
CA TYR A 153 18.96 -0.63 -6.16
C TYR A 153 18.52 0.82 -5.94
N ALA A 154 18.11 1.46 -7.03
CA ALA A 154 17.39 2.73 -7.00
C ALA A 154 16.18 2.64 -7.93
N ALA A 155 15.10 3.34 -7.58
CA ALA A 155 13.90 3.43 -8.40
C ALA A 155 13.54 4.89 -8.64
N SER A 156 13.25 5.23 -9.89
CA SER A 156 12.64 6.52 -10.25
C SER A 156 11.20 6.61 -9.74
N THR A 157 10.57 7.79 -9.86
CA THR A 157 9.14 7.96 -9.59
C THR A 157 8.25 7.15 -10.54
N GLY A 158 8.78 6.84 -11.73
CA GLY A 158 8.06 6.18 -12.81
C GLY A 158 7.03 7.08 -13.49
N THR A 159 6.31 6.47 -14.43
CA THR A 159 5.24 7.09 -15.21
C THR A 159 4.03 6.16 -15.21
N VAL A 160 2.84 6.72 -14.96
CA VAL A 160 1.57 6.00 -15.06
C VAL A 160 1.02 6.24 -16.46
N ALA A 161 0.59 5.17 -17.13
CA ALA A 161 -0.02 5.27 -18.44
C ALA A 161 -1.34 6.07 -18.37
N PRO A 162 -1.78 6.71 -19.46
CA PRO A 162 -3.00 7.52 -19.47
C PRO A 162 -4.27 6.76 -19.05
N ASP A 163 -4.28 5.43 -19.20
CA ASP A 163 -5.37 4.56 -18.77
C ASP A 163 -5.41 4.33 -17.25
N GLY A 164 -4.37 4.71 -16.51
CA GLY A 164 -4.23 4.48 -15.07
C GLY A 164 -4.06 3.00 -14.68
N ILE A 165 -3.91 2.10 -15.65
CA ILE A 165 -3.86 0.64 -15.45
C ILE A 165 -2.41 0.15 -15.42
N SER A 166 -1.52 0.74 -16.20
CA SER A 166 -0.11 0.34 -16.25
C SER A 166 0.82 1.47 -15.82
N ALA A 167 2.01 1.11 -15.36
CA ALA A 167 3.06 2.05 -15.03
C ALA A 167 4.42 1.47 -15.39
N VAL A 168 5.37 2.35 -15.71
CA VAL A 168 6.77 1.98 -15.95
C VAL A 168 7.65 2.75 -14.97
N VAL A 169 8.46 2.02 -14.21
CA VAL A 169 9.45 2.56 -13.29
C VAL A 169 10.83 2.19 -13.82
N SER A 170 11.67 3.18 -14.09
CA SER A 170 13.09 2.92 -14.36
C SER A 170 13.80 2.59 -13.06
N VAL A 171 14.49 1.46 -13.03
CA VAL A 171 15.26 0.98 -11.87
C VAL A 171 16.73 0.81 -12.24
N THR A 172 17.61 1.14 -11.30
CA THR A 172 19.04 0.86 -11.38
C THR A 172 19.33 -0.29 -10.43
N LEU A 173 20.04 -1.30 -10.89
CA LEU A 173 20.36 -2.51 -10.12
C LEU A 173 21.87 -2.65 -10.00
N ASP A 174 22.36 -2.83 -8.78
CA ASP A 174 23.75 -3.26 -8.55
C ASP A 174 23.73 -4.76 -8.26
N LEU A 175 24.25 -5.54 -9.20
CA LEU A 175 24.24 -6.99 -9.17
C LEU A 175 25.64 -7.53 -8.88
N GLN A 176 25.71 -8.56 -8.04
CA GLN A 176 26.94 -9.29 -7.74
C GLN A 176 26.97 -10.62 -8.51
N ASP A 177 28.05 -10.85 -9.25
CA ASP A 177 28.32 -12.13 -9.93
C ASP A 177 28.82 -13.22 -8.96
N GLU A 178 29.02 -14.44 -9.47
CA GLU A 178 29.53 -15.56 -8.67
C GLU A 178 30.97 -15.33 -8.18
N GLY A 179 31.75 -14.52 -8.89
CA GLY A 179 33.11 -14.12 -8.51
C GLY A 179 33.16 -13.00 -7.46
N GLY A 180 32.01 -12.46 -7.07
CA GLY A 180 31.87 -11.37 -6.11
C GLY A 180 32.01 -9.97 -6.71
N ALA A 181 32.25 -9.83 -8.02
CA ALA A 181 32.31 -8.54 -8.68
C ALA A 181 30.91 -7.92 -8.78
N VAL A 182 30.83 -6.63 -8.49
CA VAL A 182 29.57 -5.87 -8.57
C VAL A 182 29.58 -5.02 -9.82
N PHE A 183 28.52 -5.10 -10.60
CA PHE A 183 28.29 -4.24 -11.75
C PHE A 183 26.91 -3.60 -11.68
N SER A 184 26.78 -2.41 -12.27
CA SER A 184 25.55 -1.63 -12.24
C SER A 184 24.83 -1.69 -13.58
N LEU A 185 23.53 -1.90 -13.52
CA LEU A 185 22.60 -1.89 -14.66
C LEU A 185 21.66 -0.69 -14.51
N PRO A 186 21.95 0.43 -15.17
CA PRO A 186 21.12 1.63 -15.06
C PRO A 186 19.85 1.52 -15.91
N ALA A 187 18.80 2.21 -15.45
CA ALA A 187 17.60 2.52 -16.23
C ALA A 187 16.85 1.29 -16.81
N PHE A 188 16.87 0.14 -16.13
CA PHE A 188 16.08 -1.02 -16.52
C PHE A 188 14.58 -0.72 -16.33
N PRO A 189 13.73 -0.92 -17.33
CA PRO A 189 12.29 -0.65 -17.20
C PRO A 189 11.59 -1.79 -16.45
N LEU A 190 11.01 -1.48 -15.30
CA LEU A 190 10.10 -2.35 -14.57
C LEU A 190 8.64 -1.95 -14.86
N VAL A 191 7.90 -2.86 -15.48
CA VAL A 191 6.48 -2.66 -15.79
C VAL A 191 5.61 -3.17 -14.64
N LEU A 192 4.68 -2.32 -14.20
CA LEU A 192 3.68 -2.65 -13.18
C LEU A 192 2.27 -2.52 -13.76
N THR A 193 1.34 -3.29 -13.21
CA THR A 193 -0.09 -3.22 -13.53
C THR A 193 -0.92 -3.06 -12.27
N ARG A 194 -1.94 -2.22 -12.31
CA ARG A 194 -2.85 -1.97 -11.21
C ARG A 194 -3.93 -3.03 -11.17
N VAL A 195 -3.99 -3.80 -10.09
CA VAL A 195 -4.97 -4.88 -9.89
C VAL A 195 -5.58 -4.73 -8.51
N GLY A 196 -6.91 -4.61 -8.44
CA GLY A 196 -7.61 -4.37 -7.18
C GLY A 196 -7.14 -3.07 -6.47
N GLY A 197 -6.73 -2.07 -7.24
CA GLY A 197 -6.19 -0.80 -6.71
C GLY A 197 -4.70 -0.82 -6.34
N VAL A 198 -4.03 -1.98 -6.39
CA VAL A 198 -2.63 -2.18 -5.98
C VAL A 198 -1.73 -2.33 -7.20
N TRP A 199 -0.57 -1.67 -7.21
CA TRP A 199 0.45 -1.86 -8.25
C TRP A 199 1.19 -3.19 -8.05
N ARG A 200 1.21 -4.01 -9.09
CA ARG A 200 1.88 -5.31 -9.10
C ARG A 200 2.89 -5.38 -10.24
N PRO A 201 4.14 -5.82 -10.01
CA PRO A 201 5.10 -6.01 -11.09
C PRO A 201 4.62 -7.10 -12.06
N GLN A 202 4.90 -6.92 -13.34
CA GLN A 202 4.70 -7.96 -14.35
C GLN A 202 5.84 -8.98 -14.27
N TYR A 203 5.48 -10.27 -14.26
CA TYR A 203 6.44 -11.37 -14.22
C TYR A 203 7.50 -11.26 -15.33
N GLU A 204 7.09 -11.05 -16.58
CA GLU A 204 7.99 -10.91 -17.73
C GLU A 204 9.01 -9.78 -17.57
N SER A 205 8.61 -8.68 -16.92
CA SER A 205 9.52 -7.55 -16.68
C SER A 205 10.59 -7.89 -15.66
N LEU A 206 10.22 -8.59 -14.58
CA LEU A 206 11.16 -9.03 -13.56
C LEU A 206 12.05 -10.17 -14.07
N LEU A 207 11.50 -11.08 -14.86
CA LEU A 207 12.27 -12.18 -15.44
C LEU A 207 13.39 -11.66 -16.34
N ARG A 208 13.13 -10.64 -17.17
CA ARG A 208 14.17 -9.98 -17.97
C ARG A 208 15.31 -9.41 -17.12
N MET A 209 15.01 -8.86 -15.95
CA MET A 209 16.02 -8.36 -15.02
C MET A 209 16.80 -9.51 -14.38
N ALA A 210 16.11 -10.56 -13.93
CA ALA A 210 16.71 -11.73 -13.30
C ALA A 210 17.58 -12.57 -14.26
N ALA A 211 17.28 -12.49 -15.56
CA ALA A 211 18.00 -13.18 -16.62
C ALA A 211 19.32 -12.47 -17.01
N VAL A 212 19.64 -11.30 -16.47
CA VAL A 212 20.89 -10.60 -16.80
C VAL A 212 22.09 -11.42 -16.33
N ARG A 213 23.13 -11.43 -17.16
CA ARG A 213 24.43 -12.07 -16.93
C ARG A 213 25.55 -11.04 -17.16
N PRO A 214 26.73 -11.22 -16.53
CA PRO A 214 27.88 -10.35 -16.73
C PRO A 214 28.38 -10.35 -18.18
#